data_AF-A0A1H8B5L1-F1
#
_entry.id   AF-A0A1H8B5L1-F1
#
_cell.length_a   1.000
_cell.length_b   1.000
_cell.length_c   1.000
_cell.angle_alpha   90.00
_cell.angle_beta   90.00
_cell.angle_gamma   90.00
#
_symmetry.space_group_name_H-M   'P 1'
#
loop_
_entity.id
_entity.type
_entity.pdbx_description
1 polymer ?
#
loop_
_entity_poly.entity_id
_entity_poly.type
_entity_poly.pdbx_seq_one_letter_code
_entity_poly.pdbx_strand_id
1 'polypeptide(L)' 'MDERKAELVRKLADLGIKKDPRWLDRLDEPAPLWVVLDLIMQMVERKEPPHLPFD' A
#
# COMPACT_ATOMS: atom_id res chain seq x y z
N MET A 1 -4.20 -11.38 17.37
CA MET A 1 -3.64 -11.00 16.06
C MET A 1 -2.17 -10.73 16.25
N ASP A 2 -1.32 -11.29 15.40
CA ASP A 2 0.13 -11.09 15.45
C ASP A 2 0.47 -9.60 15.31
N GLU A 3 1.36 -9.07 16.15
CA GLU A 3 1.61 -7.61 16.25
C GLU A 3 2.13 -7.03 14.93
N ARG A 4 2.95 -7.81 14.22
CA ARG A 4 3.45 -7.51 12.87
C ARG A 4 2.35 -7.43 11.82
N LYS A 5 1.30 -8.27 11.91
CA LYS A 5 0.16 -8.22 10.99
C LYS A 5 -0.68 -6.97 11.22
N ALA A 6 -0.90 -6.62 12.48
CA ALA A 6 -1.64 -5.41 12.82
C ALA A 6 -0.93 -4.16 12.29
N GLU A 7 0.40 -4.10 12.40
CA GLU A 7 1.20 -3.02 11.84
C GLU A 7 1.11 -2.97 10.30
N LEU A 8 1.15 -4.13 9.63
CA LEU A 8 1.01 -4.22 8.18
C LEU A 8 -0.37 -3.73 7.71
N VAL A 9 -1.45 -4.18 8.36
CA VAL A 9 -2.82 -3.73 8.07
C VAL A 9 -2.93 -2.21 8.20
N ARG A 10 -2.33 -1.63 9.25
CA ARG A 10 -2.36 -0.19 9.48
C ARG A 10 -1.64 0.57 8.36
N LYS A 11 -0.43 0.13 7.98
CA LYS A 11 0.32 0.72 6.85
C LYS A 11 -0.47 0.63 5.53
N LEU A 12 -1.07 -0.52 5.23
CA LEU A 12 -1.88 -0.69 4.02
C LEU A 12 -3.13 0.20 4.03
N ALA A 13 -3.77 0.36 5.19
CA ALA A 13 -4.91 1.26 5.36
C ALA A 13 -4.53 2.72 5.15
N ASP A 14 -3.38 3.17 5.67
CA ASP A 14 -2.84 4.53 5.49
C ASP A 14 -2.47 4.81 4.01
N LEU A 15 -2.11 3.76 3.26
CA LEU A 15 -1.85 3.80 1.82
C LEU A 15 -3.14 3.71 0.99
N GLY A 16 -4.32 3.63 1.60
CA GLY A 16 -5.59 3.52 0.87
C GLY A 16 -5.78 2.21 0.11
N ILE A 17 -4.96 1.18 0.41
CA ILE A 17 -5.10 -0.18 -0.15
C ILE A 17 -6.26 -0.87 0.58
N LYS A 18 -7.49 -0.44 0.24
CA LYS A 18 -8.77 -0.92 0.81
C LYS A 18 -9.62 -1.71 -0.19
N LYS A 19 -9.11 -1.95 -1.40
CA LYS A 19 -9.92 -2.49 -2.51
C LYS A 19 -10.42 -3.92 -2.28
N ASP A 20 -9.80 -4.70 -1.37
CA ASP A 20 -10.28 -6.04 -1.02
C ASP A 20 -10.12 -6.35 0.48
N PRO A 21 -11.23 -6.29 1.26
CA PRO A 21 -11.25 -6.68 2.67
C PRO A 21 -10.86 -8.14 2.91
N ARG A 22 -11.12 -9.05 1.95
CA ARG A 22 -10.88 -10.49 2.13
C ARG A 22 -9.40 -10.86 2.06
N TRP A 23 -8.58 -10.01 1.43
CA TRP A 23 -7.14 -10.22 1.41
C TRP A 23 -6.50 -9.87 2.76
N LEU A 24 -7.05 -8.92 3.53
CA LEU A 24 -6.57 -8.59 4.87
C LEU A 24 -6.66 -9.78 5.84
N ASP A 25 -7.60 -10.69 5.59
CA ASP A 25 -7.75 -11.94 6.35
C ASP A 25 -6.71 -13.00 5.96
N ARG A 26 -5.94 -12.79 4.89
CA ARG A 26 -4.99 -13.76 4.29
C ARG A 26 -3.60 -13.16 4.07
N LEU A 27 -3.14 -12.31 4.98
CA LEU A 27 -1.82 -11.64 4.89
C LEU A 27 -0.61 -12.57 5.03
N ASP A 28 -0.82 -13.83 5.41
CA ASP A 28 0.23 -14.86 5.42
C ASP A 28 0.50 -15.46 4.03
N GLU A 29 -0.36 -15.17 3.07
CA GLU A 29 -0.25 -15.66 1.70
C GLU A 29 0.48 -14.65 0.82
N PRO A 30 1.02 -15.08 -0.33
CA PRO A 30 1.61 -14.17 -1.30
C PRO A 30 0.63 -13.03 -1.66
N ALA A 31 1.14 -11.79 -1.65
CA ALA A 31 0.33 -10.63 -2.00
C ALA A 31 -0.14 -10.72 -3.45
N PRO A 32 -1.41 -10.36 -3.74
CA PRO A 32 -1.89 -10.23 -5.11
C PRO A 32 -1.06 -9.23 -5.92
N LEU A 33 -0.90 -9.48 -7.22
CA LEU A 33 -0.13 -8.59 -8.12
C LEU A 33 -0.60 -7.13 -8.04
N TRP A 34 -1.91 -6.90 -7.98
CA TRP A 34 -2.47 -5.55 -7.92
C TRP A 34 -2.04 -4.77 -6.67
N VAL A 35 -1.84 -5.44 -5.53
CA VAL A 35 -1.33 -4.81 -4.30
C VAL A 35 0.10 -4.32 -4.53
N VAL A 36 0.93 -5.15 -5.16
CA VAL A 36 2.33 -4.82 -5.45
C VAL A 36 2.40 -3.64 -6.42
N LEU A 37 1.55 -3.62 -7.44
CA LEU A 37 1.48 -2.52 -8.40
C LEU A 37 1.02 -1.20 -7.75
N ASP A 38 -0.02 -1.23 -6.91
CA ASP A 38 -0.48 -0.04 -6.17
C ASP A 38 0.62 0.50 -5.24
N LEU A 39 1.39 -0.38 -4.58
CA LEU A 39 2.53 0.02 -3.76
C LEU A 39 3.64 0.69 -4.59
N ILE A 40 3.96 0.14 -5.75
CA ILE A 40 4.97 0.73 -6.65
C ILE A 40 4.52 2.12 -7.13
N MET A 41 3.26 2.28 -7.54
CA MET A 41 2.72 3.58 -7.97
C MET A 41 2.83 4.62 -6.86
N GLN A 42 2.45 4.28 -5.63
CA GLN A 42 2.58 5.20 -4.50
C GLN A 42 4.03 5.57 -4.20
N MET A 43 4.98 4.66 -4.40
CA MET A 43 6.40 4.97 -4.23
C MET A 43 6.91 5.92 -5.32
N VAL A 44 6.38 5.82 -6.54
CA VAL A 44 6.72 6.73 -7.65
C VAL A 44 6.13 8.12 -7.37
N GLU A 45 4.84 8.20 -7.02
CA GLU A 45 4.16 9.46 -6.71
C GLU A 45 4.82 10.21 -5.54
N ARG A 46 5.27 9.50 -4.50
CA ARG A 46 5.97 10.11 -3.35
C ARG A 46 7.38 10.61 -3.69
N LYS A 47 7.99 10.12 -4.77
CA LYS A 47 9.33 10.52 -5.20
C LYS A 47 9.34 11.72 -6.14
N GLU A 48 8.22 12.02 -6.80
CA GLU A 48 8.09 13.25 -7.56
C GLU A 48 7.79 14.40 -6.60
N PRO A 49 8.65 15.44 -6.51
CA PRO A 49 8.28 16.64 -5.80
C PRO A 49 7.03 17.24 -6.48
N PRO A 50 6.06 17.77 -5.70
CA PRO A 50 4.89 18.41 -6.28
C PRO A 50 5.36 19.55 -7.16
N HIS A 51 5.19 19.37 -8.47
CA HIS A 51 5.39 20.32 -9.55
C HIS A 51 6.17 21.57 -9.13
N LEU A 52 7.50 21.53 -9.28
CA LEU A 52 8.27 22.77 -9.31
C LEU A 52 7.60 23.69 -10.33
N PRO A 53 7.25 24.94 -9.97
CA PRO A 53 6.67 25.86 -10.94
C PRO A 53 7.61 25.94 -12.12
N PHE A 54 7.08 25.71 -13.33
CA PHE A 54 7.82 25.95 -14.56
C PHE A 54 8.11 27.46 -14.60
N ASP A 55 9.36 27.83 -14.30
CA ASP A 55 9.89 29.18 -14.48
C ASP A 55 10.16 29.44 -15.97
#